data_AF-A0A2U2J561-F1
#
_entry.id   AF-A0A2U2J561-F1
#
_cell.length_a   1.000
_cell.length_b   1.000
_cell.length_c   1.000
_cell.angle_alpha   90.00
_cell.angle_beta   90.00
_cell.angle_gamma   90.00
#
_symmetry.space_group_name_H-M   'P 1'
#
loop_
_entity.id
_entity.type
_entity.pdbx_description
1 polymer ?
#
loop_
_entity_poly.entity_id
_entity_poly.type
_entity_poly.pdbx_seq_one_letter_code
_entity_poly.pdbx_strand_id
1 'polypeptide(L)'
;MKSLVAITLVALSSFAAAPAAQAADVILVPHPSGDFSGFFGQTVSAPGPFTSTFTFNVPTTSHVGATLSTFAVSTITDINFVSAFLNGTPFNLFAITTAHGQAEFGFASRTSIGGGLHNLVVNGTSGGGASFAGTVSVSPVSPIPEPSTWALMLLGFGVVGYSLRRRRQRAKVTKVSFA
;
A
#
# COMPACT_ATOMS: atom_id res chain seq x y z
N MET A 1 -3.75 42.69 63.96
CA MET A 1 -4.57 41.50 63.62
C MET A 1 -4.99 41.68 62.17
N LYS A 2 -4.13 41.36 61.19
CA LYS A 2 -3.96 40.07 60.49
C LYS A 2 -5.26 39.57 59.80
N SER A 3 -5.38 39.83 58.50
CA SER A 3 -5.90 38.84 57.53
C SER A 3 -5.63 39.31 56.09
N LEU A 4 -4.57 38.78 55.48
CA LEU A 4 -4.37 38.75 54.03
C LEU A 4 -5.07 37.51 53.50
N VAL A 5 -6.03 37.68 52.60
CA VAL A 5 -6.67 36.57 51.87
C VAL A 5 -5.94 36.42 50.55
N ALA A 6 -5.14 35.37 50.42
CA ALA A 6 -4.52 34.96 49.17
C ALA A 6 -5.49 34.04 48.43
N ILE A 7 -5.93 34.43 47.24
CA ILE A 7 -6.68 33.57 46.32
C ILE A 7 -5.67 32.93 45.36
N THR A 8 -5.38 31.64 45.57
CA THR A 8 -4.64 30.82 44.61
C THR A 8 -5.62 30.29 43.56
N LEU A 9 -5.53 30.79 42.33
CA LEU A 9 -6.23 30.23 41.17
C LEU A 9 -5.44 29.00 40.68
N VAL A 10 -5.99 27.81 40.87
CA VAL A 10 -5.42 26.56 40.33
C VAL A 10 -5.77 26.50 38.84
N ALA A 11 -4.78 26.58 37.96
CA ALA A 11 -4.95 26.30 36.54
C ALA A 11 -5.14 24.79 36.36
N LEU A 12 -6.37 24.33 36.10
CA LEU A 12 -6.61 22.98 35.60
C LEU A 12 -6.15 22.91 34.14
N SER A 13 -4.92 22.44 33.91
CA SER A 13 -4.52 21.93 32.60
C SER A 13 -5.22 20.59 32.38
N SER A 14 -6.35 20.58 31.68
CA SER A 14 -6.94 19.34 31.18
C SER A 14 -5.96 18.71 30.19
N PHE A 15 -5.27 17.66 30.61
CA PHE A 15 -4.61 16.75 29.69
C PHE A 15 -5.70 16.12 28.82
N ALA A 16 -5.85 16.59 27.58
CA ALA A 16 -6.58 15.84 26.58
C ALA A 16 -5.85 14.51 26.43
N ALA A 17 -6.47 13.42 26.88
CA ALA A 17 -5.95 12.08 26.68
C ALA A 17 -5.76 11.90 25.17
N ALA A 18 -4.53 11.66 24.73
CA ALA A 18 -4.27 11.31 23.35
C ALA A 18 -5.12 10.07 23.00
N PRO A 19 -5.82 10.06 21.85
CA PRO A 19 -6.66 8.93 21.49
C PRO A 19 -5.80 7.66 21.40
N ALA A 20 -6.37 6.53 21.82
CA ALA A 20 -5.68 5.25 21.76
C ALA A 20 -5.42 4.87 20.29
N ALA A 21 -4.15 4.87 19.88
CA ALA A 21 -3.75 4.35 18.59
C ALA A 21 -3.99 2.83 18.56
N GLN A 22 -4.73 2.37 17.56
CA GLN A 22 -4.94 0.94 17.31
C GLN A 22 -3.98 0.46 16.21
N ALA A 23 -3.41 -0.73 16.41
CA ALA A 23 -2.55 -1.40 15.44
C ALA A 23 -3.15 -2.76 15.09
N ALA A 24 -3.29 -3.07 13.79
CA ALA A 24 -3.83 -4.34 13.33
C ALA A 24 -3.10 -4.83 12.06
N ASP A 25 -2.95 -6.14 11.91
CA ASP A 25 -2.31 -6.72 10.73
C ASP A 25 -3.30 -6.95 9.58
N VAL A 26 -2.87 -6.65 8.36
CA VAL A 26 -3.54 -7.03 7.11
C VAL A 26 -2.86 -8.28 6.56
N ILE A 27 -3.62 -9.35 6.43
CA ILE A 27 -3.14 -10.60 5.82
C ILE A 27 -3.30 -10.50 4.31
N LEU A 28 -2.17 -10.56 3.61
CA LEU A 28 -2.12 -10.59 2.16
C LEU A 28 -2.23 -12.03 1.64
N VAL A 29 -3.26 -12.29 0.85
CA VAL A 29 -3.51 -13.58 0.21
C VAL A 29 -2.89 -13.58 -1.20
N PRO A 30 -2.01 -14.53 -1.53
CA PRO A 30 -1.39 -14.64 -2.84
C PRO A 30 -2.34 -15.18 -3.91
N HIS A 31 -2.17 -14.72 -5.13
CA HIS A 31 -2.77 -15.25 -6.36
C HIS A 31 -1.69 -15.95 -7.21
N PRO A 32 -2.02 -16.97 -8.03
CA PRO A 32 -1.04 -17.64 -8.90
C PRO A 32 -0.28 -16.76 -9.89
N SER A 33 -0.75 -15.54 -10.19
CA SER A 33 0.00 -14.55 -10.99
C SER A 33 1.21 -13.96 -10.25
N GLY A 34 1.29 -14.15 -8.93
CA GLY A 34 2.23 -13.46 -8.05
C GLY A 34 1.66 -12.20 -7.40
N ASP A 35 0.45 -11.76 -7.77
CA ASP A 35 -0.23 -10.64 -7.09
C ASP A 35 -0.74 -11.07 -5.70
N PHE A 36 -0.98 -10.09 -4.83
CA PHE A 36 -1.57 -10.30 -3.51
C PHE A 36 -2.74 -9.35 -3.27
N SER A 37 -3.71 -9.78 -2.46
CA SER A 37 -4.82 -8.94 -2.02
C SER A 37 -5.14 -9.21 -0.56
N GLY A 38 -5.54 -8.17 0.17
CA GLY A 38 -5.96 -8.27 1.56
C GLY A 38 -7.07 -7.27 1.87
N PHE A 39 -7.70 -7.44 3.02
CA PHE A 39 -8.70 -6.50 3.54
C PHE A 39 -8.35 -6.10 4.96
N PHE A 40 -8.80 -4.92 5.36
CA PHE A 40 -8.64 -4.40 6.71
C PHE A 40 -9.90 -3.64 7.11
N GLY A 41 -10.05 -3.40 8.41
CA GLY A 41 -11.13 -2.57 8.94
C GLY A 41 -11.09 -2.47 10.45
N GLN A 42 -11.82 -1.49 10.97
CA GLN A 42 -11.93 -1.23 12.39
C GLN A 42 -13.29 -0.62 12.71
N THR A 43 -13.81 -0.95 13.89
CA THR A 43 -14.88 -0.19 14.57
C THR A 43 -14.25 0.77 15.58
N VAL A 44 -14.58 2.05 15.47
CA VAL A 44 -14.14 3.12 16.37
C VAL A 44 -15.24 3.42 17.38
N SER A 45 -15.16 2.79 18.54
CA SER A 45 -16.19 2.81 19.59
C SER A 45 -16.11 4.00 20.55
N ALA A 46 -15.14 4.91 20.37
CA ALA A 46 -14.99 6.12 21.17
C ALA A 46 -15.23 7.35 20.28
N PRO A 47 -16.00 8.35 20.74
CA PRO A 47 -16.18 9.58 19.99
C PRO A 47 -14.90 10.43 20.01
N GLY A 48 -14.70 11.23 18.97
CA GLY A 48 -13.57 12.14 18.84
C GLY A 48 -12.50 11.66 17.84
N PRO A 49 -11.29 12.25 17.88
CA PRO A 49 -10.23 11.91 16.95
C PRO A 49 -9.72 10.48 17.17
N PHE A 50 -9.33 9.81 16.09
CA PHE A 50 -8.70 8.49 16.16
C PHE A 50 -7.55 8.38 15.16
N THR A 51 -6.63 7.48 15.46
CA THR A 51 -5.58 7.02 14.56
C THR A 51 -5.57 5.50 14.54
N SER A 52 -5.66 4.93 13.34
CA SER A 52 -5.59 3.50 13.08
C SER A 52 -4.39 3.21 12.20
N THR A 53 -3.53 2.30 12.65
CA THR A 53 -2.38 1.83 11.87
C THR A 53 -2.60 0.38 11.49
N PHE A 54 -2.54 0.07 10.20
CA PHE A 54 -2.57 -1.29 9.70
C PHE A 54 -1.21 -1.66 9.14
N THR A 55 -0.73 -2.87 9.39
CA THR A 55 0.58 -3.35 8.93
C THR A 55 0.45 -4.52 7.98
N PHE A 56 1.30 -4.58 6.96
CA PHE A 56 1.34 -5.69 6.01
C PHE A 56 2.74 -5.90 5.46
N ASN A 57 3.08 -7.14 5.14
CA ASN A 57 4.39 -7.49 4.61
C ASN A 57 4.33 -7.75 3.11
N VAL A 58 5.12 -7.00 2.35
CA VAL A 58 5.25 -7.15 0.89
C VAL A 58 6.50 -7.98 0.57
N PRO A 59 6.43 -9.08 -0.21
CA PRO A 59 7.59 -9.95 -0.40
C PRO A 59 8.75 -9.34 -1.19
N THR A 60 8.44 -8.56 -2.23
CA THR A 60 9.41 -7.97 -3.15
C THR A 60 8.97 -6.56 -3.54
N THR A 61 9.84 -5.78 -4.19
CA THR A 61 9.45 -4.46 -4.70
C THR A 61 8.18 -4.58 -5.55
N SER A 62 7.14 -3.86 -5.16
CA SER A 62 5.78 -4.02 -5.71
C SER A 62 5.12 -2.65 -5.91
N HIS A 63 4.15 -2.61 -6.82
CA HIS A 63 3.14 -1.56 -6.83
C HIS A 63 2.02 -1.94 -5.86
N VAL A 64 1.67 -1.01 -4.97
CA VAL A 64 0.62 -1.19 -3.97
C VAL A 64 -0.44 -0.12 -4.14
N GLY A 65 -1.69 -0.55 -4.03
CA GLY A 65 -2.84 0.32 -3.91
C GLY A 65 -3.70 -0.10 -2.73
N ALA A 66 -4.45 0.84 -2.20
CA ALA A 66 -5.40 0.59 -1.15
C ALA A 66 -6.61 1.51 -1.28
N THR A 67 -7.75 1.00 -0.81
CA THR A 67 -8.99 1.74 -0.66
C THR A 67 -9.36 1.84 0.81
N LEU A 68 -10.22 2.79 1.15
CA LEU A 68 -10.91 2.85 2.42
C LEU A 68 -12.31 3.45 2.20
N SER A 69 -13.29 2.99 2.97
CA SER A 69 -14.64 3.52 2.94
C SER A 69 -15.35 3.41 4.28
N THR A 70 -16.32 4.30 4.47
CA THR A 70 -17.27 4.31 5.58
C THR A 70 -18.61 4.88 5.11
N PHE A 71 -19.67 4.61 5.85
CA PHE A 71 -20.98 5.22 5.64
C PHE A 71 -21.64 5.51 6.98
N ALA A 72 -22.40 6.59 7.02
CA ALA A 72 -23.11 7.06 8.20
C ALA A 72 -24.61 7.05 7.94
N VAL A 73 -25.36 6.53 8.91
CA VAL A 73 -26.83 6.62 8.98
C VAL A 73 -27.29 7.48 10.17
N SER A 74 -26.34 7.94 10.99
CA SER A 74 -26.54 8.79 12.16
C SER A 74 -25.21 9.48 12.51
N THR A 75 -25.25 10.45 13.41
CA THR A 75 -24.02 11.11 13.90
C THR A 75 -23.12 10.19 14.73
N ILE A 76 -23.64 9.08 15.29
CA ILE A 76 -22.85 8.11 16.07
C ILE A 76 -22.05 7.18 15.14
N THR A 77 -22.65 6.81 14.01
CA THR A 77 -22.05 5.94 12.99
C THR A 77 -21.23 6.71 11.96
N ASP A 78 -21.02 8.00 12.19
CA ASP A 78 -20.28 8.88 11.30
C ASP A 78 -18.77 8.83 11.57
N ILE A 79 -18.00 8.71 10.50
CA ILE A 79 -16.56 8.92 10.47
C ILE A 79 -16.28 9.97 9.41
N ASN A 80 -15.53 11.00 9.82
CA ASN A 80 -14.92 11.94 8.90
C ASN A 80 -13.44 11.62 8.78
N PHE A 81 -12.98 11.19 7.61
CA PHE A 81 -11.57 10.96 7.33
C PHE A 81 -10.85 12.31 7.22
N VAL A 82 -9.80 12.47 8.03
CA VAL A 82 -8.95 13.68 8.02
C VAL A 82 -7.73 13.44 7.13
N SER A 83 -7.11 12.26 7.23
CA SER A 83 -5.99 11.87 6.37
C SER A 83 -5.82 10.37 6.34
N ALA A 84 -5.23 9.86 5.26
CA ALA A 84 -4.74 8.49 5.22
C ALA A 84 -3.44 8.42 4.41
N PHE A 85 -2.54 7.52 4.81
CA PHE A 85 -1.22 7.37 4.22
C PHE A 85 -0.87 5.90 4.01
N LEU A 86 -0.47 5.54 2.79
CA LEU A 86 0.11 4.25 2.43
C LEU A 86 1.63 4.41 2.40
N ASN A 87 2.33 3.95 3.44
CA ASN A 87 3.78 4.09 3.58
C ASN A 87 4.26 5.55 3.33
N GLY A 88 3.55 6.52 3.93
CA GLY A 88 3.79 7.97 3.75
C GLY A 88 3.17 8.60 2.49
N THR A 89 2.61 7.81 1.56
CA THR A 89 1.94 8.34 0.37
C THR A 89 0.48 8.69 0.68
N PRO A 90 0.02 9.94 0.47
CA PRO A 90 -1.32 10.35 0.85
C PRO A 90 -2.40 9.71 -0.03
N PHE A 91 -3.57 9.47 0.57
CA PHE A 91 -4.79 9.07 -0.14
C PHE A 91 -5.49 10.29 -0.73
N ASN A 92 -6.20 10.08 -1.84
CA ASN A 92 -7.24 11.00 -2.31
C ASN A 92 -8.53 10.69 -1.54
N LEU A 93 -8.94 11.59 -0.65
CA LEU A 93 -10.15 11.47 0.16
C LEU A 93 -11.30 12.27 -0.44
N PHE A 94 -12.52 11.73 -0.40
CA PHE A 94 -13.73 12.43 -0.81
C PHE A 94 -14.96 11.88 -0.09
N ALA A 95 -15.96 12.74 0.08
CA ALA A 95 -17.25 12.41 0.68
C ALA A 95 -18.37 12.57 -0.35
N ILE A 96 -19.39 11.73 -0.23
CA ILE A 96 -20.65 11.81 -0.96
C ILE A 96 -21.76 12.03 0.06
N THR A 97 -22.38 13.21 -0.02
CA THR A 97 -23.54 13.59 0.80
C THR A 97 -24.82 13.40 0.01
N THR A 98 -25.79 12.69 0.59
CA THR A 98 -27.14 12.57 0.04
C THR A 98 -28.20 12.83 1.11
N ALA A 99 -29.47 12.89 0.72
CA ALA A 99 -30.59 12.91 1.66
C ALA A 99 -30.67 11.63 2.54
N HIS A 100 -29.98 10.56 2.13
CA HIS A 100 -30.01 9.26 2.80
C HIS A 100 -28.79 9.00 3.69
N GLY A 101 -27.86 9.95 3.81
CA GLY A 101 -26.67 9.84 4.65
C GLY A 101 -25.39 10.31 3.97
N GLN A 102 -24.28 10.09 4.67
CA GLN A 102 -22.92 10.39 4.22
C GLN A 102 -22.17 9.10 3.93
N ALA A 103 -21.38 9.08 2.87
CA ALA A 103 -20.39 8.04 2.64
C ALA A 103 -19.06 8.68 2.31
N GLU A 104 -17.99 8.20 2.91
CA GLU A 104 -16.65 8.69 2.62
C GLU A 104 -15.79 7.59 2.04
N PHE A 105 -14.89 7.99 1.16
CA PHE A 105 -14.03 7.11 0.41
C PHE A 105 -12.63 7.69 0.37
N GLY A 106 -11.65 6.80 0.27
CA GLY A 106 -10.28 7.15 0.03
C GLY A 106 -9.60 6.11 -0.84
N PHE A 107 -8.68 6.54 -1.69
CA PHE A 107 -7.75 5.61 -2.33
C PHE A 107 -6.36 6.21 -2.55
N ALA A 108 -5.37 5.32 -2.49
CA ALA A 108 -4.03 5.53 -3.03
C ALA A 108 -3.75 4.37 -3.99
N SER A 109 -3.12 4.63 -5.13
CA SER A 109 -2.86 3.58 -6.13
C SER A 109 -1.48 3.68 -6.74
N ARG A 110 -0.96 2.52 -7.16
CA ARG A 110 0.33 2.37 -7.86
C ARG A 110 1.53 2.96 -7.11
N THR A 111 1.46 2.99 -5.78
CA THR A 111 2.59 3.40 -4.93
C THR A 111 3.67 2.34 -5.02
N SER A 112 4.87 2.69 -5.47
CA SER A 112 5.98 1.72 -5.50
C SER A 112 6.65 1.66 -4.13
N ILE A 113 6.67 0.48 -3.53
CA ILE A 113 7.30 0.24 -2.23
C ILE A 113 8.21 -0.99 -2.31
N GLY A 114 9.29 -0.99 -1.53
CA GLY A 114 10.22 -2.12 -1.44
C GLY A 114 9.60 -3.35 -0.79
N GLY A 115 10.31 -4.47 -0.79
CA GLY A 115 9.93 -5.61 0.06
C GLY A 115 10.10 -5.28 1.55
N GLY A 116 9.29 -5.90 2.41
CA GLY A 116 9.31 -5.74 3.86
C GLY A 116 7.97 -5.32 4.46
N LEU A 117 8.02 -4.94 5.74
CA LEU A 117 6.87 -4.48 6.50
C LEU A 117 6.53 -3.03 6.15
N HIS A 118 5.26 -2.79 5.82
CA HIS A 118 4.71 -1.47 5.49
C HIS A 118 3.50 -1.18 6.35
N ASN A 119 3.12 0.10 6.38
CA ASN A 119 1.96 0.55 7.12
C ASN A 119 0.96 1.32 6.25
N LEU A 120 -0.29 1.27 6.70
CA LEU A 120 -1.39 2.11 6.26
C LEU A 120 -1.92 2.83 7.50
N VAL A 121 -1.81 4.15 7.53
CA VAL A 121 -2.28 4.97 8.65
C VAL A 121 -3.53 5.71 8.23
N VAL A 122 -4.61 5.60 9.01
CA VAL A 122 -5.87 6.30 8.81
C VAL A 122 -6.15 7.17 10.03
N ASN A 123 -6.42 8.45 9.79
CA ASN A 123 -6.78 9.41 10.81
C ASN A 123 -8.15 10.01 10.49
N GLY A 124 -8.96 10.19 11.51
CA GLY A 124 -10.28 10.78 11.35
C GLY A 124 -10.90 11.19 12.67
N THR A 125 -12.16 11.57 12.61
CA THR A 125 -13.01 11.81 13.79
C THR A 125 -14.22 10.90 13.71
N SER A 126 -14.55 10.22 14.81
CA SER A 126 -15.68 9.30 14.92
C SER A 126 -16.77 9.86 15.83
N GLY A 127 -18.03 9.53 15.53
CA GLY A 127 -19.18 9.70 16.42
C GLY A 127 -19.23 8.71 17.59
N GLY A 128 -18.35 7.70 17.62
CA GLY A 128 -18.22 6.75 18.72
C GLY A 128 -18.94 5.41 18.55
N GLY A 129 -19.49 5.12 17.38
CA GLY A 129 -20.05 3.80 17.04
C GLY A 129 -19.91 3.46 15.56
N ALA A 130 -18.90 4.04 14.91
CA ALA A 130 -18.71 3.99 13.48
C ALA A 130 -17.64 2.96 13.08
N SER A 131 -17.69 2.50 11.85
CA SER A 131 -16.68 1.58 11.30
C SER A 131 -16.21 2.02 9.93
N PHE A 132 -15.00 1.61 9.58
CA PHE A 132 -14.46 1.75 8.24
C PHE A 132 -13.71 0.48 7.85
N ALA A 133 -13.58 0.26 6.54
CA ALA A 133 -12.86 -0.87 5.99
C ALA A 133 -12.26 -0.52 4.64
N GLY A 134 -11.40 -1.41 4.13
CA GLY A 134 -10.76 -1.21 2.85
C GLY A 134 -10.05 -2.46 2.35
N THR A 135 -9.56 -2.38 1.12
CA THR A 135 -8.75 -3.42 0.50
C THR A 135 -7.35 -2.92 0.23
N VAL A 136 -6.38 -3.83 0.23
CA VAL A 136 -5.00 -3.60 -0.21
C VAL A 136 -4.74 -4.54 -1.37
N SER A 137 -4.16 -4.04 -2.45
CA SER A 137 -3.75 -4.83 -3.61
C SER A 137 -2.28 -4.58 -3.89
N VAL A 138 -1.54 -5.66 -4.11
CA VAL A 138 -0.09 -5.66 -4.29
C VAL A 138 0.23 -6.40 -5.58
N SER A 139 0.99 -5.77 -6.46
CA SER A 139 1.46 -6.40 -7.70
C SER A 139 2.99 -6.27 -7.76
N PRO A 140 3.73 -7.39 -7.72
CA PRO A 140 5.19 -7.36 -7.83
C PRO A 140 5.65 -6.66 -9.10
N VAL A 141 6.68 -5.83 -8.97
CA VAL A 141 7.38 -5.29 -10.15
C VAL A 141 8.16 -6.45 -10.75
N SER A 142 7.76 -6.90 -11.94
CA SER A 142 8.50 -7.93 -12.66
C SER A 142 9.89 -7.40 -13.02
N PRO A 143 10.97 -8.15 -12.74
CA PRO A 143 12.30 -7.77 -13.16
C PRO A 143 12.34 -7.65 -14.69
N ILE A 144 12.66 -6.46 -15.20
CA ILE A 144 12.99 -6.28 -16.61
C ILE A 144 14.36 -6.96 -16.81
N PRO A 145 14.53 -7.88 -17.78
CA PRO A 145 15.82 -8.52 -18.00
C PRO A 145 16.91 -7.47 -18.24
N GLU A 146 18.00 -7.57 -17.48
CA GLU A 146 19.11 -6.63 -17.58
C GLU A 146 19.71 -6.58 -18.99
N PRO A 147 20.25 -5.43 -19.46
CA PRO A 147 20.91 -5.32 -20.76
C PRO A 147 22.00 -6.37 -21.01
N SER A 148 22.68 -6.82 -19.95
CA SER A 148 23.67 -7.90 -19.99
C SER A 148 23.04 -9.24 -20.43
N THR A 149 21.84 -9.56 -19.95
CA THR A 149 21.08 -10.75 -20.33
C THR A 149 20.70 -10.70 -21.81
N TRP A 150 20.25 -9.55 -22.30
CA TRP A 150 20.00 -9.34 -23.74
C TRP A 150 21.27 -9.50 -24.57
N ALA A 151 22.38 -8.91 -24.12
CA ALA A 151 23.66 -9.02 -24.80
C ALA A 151 24.15 -10.48 -24.85
N LEU A 152 24.00 -11.25 -23.78
CA LEU A 152 24.38 -12.66 -23.73
C LEU A 152 23.51 -13.53 -24.65
N MET A 153 22.21 -13.28 -24.73
CA MET A 153 21.33 -13.93 -25.70
C MET A 153 21.77 -13.63 -27.14
N LEU A 154 21.99 -12.35 -27.46
CA LEU A 154 22.46 -11.94 -28.78
C LEU A 154 23.83 -12.52 -29.12
N LEU A 155 24.75 -12.56 -28.17
CA LEU A 155 26.07 -13.17 -28.33
C LEU A 155 25.93 -14.68 -28.57
N GLY A 156 25.08 -15.38 -27.82
CA GLY A 156 24.78 -16.79 -28.01
C GLY A 156 24.26 -17.08 -29.42
N PHE A 157 23.28 -16.30 -29.88
CA PHE A 157 22.78 -16.40 -31.27
C PHE A 157 23.87 -16.06 -32.30
N GLY A 158 24.72 -15.07 -32.03
CA GLY A 158 25.86 -14.72 -32.87
C GLY A 158 26.85 -15.87 -33.03
N VAL A 159 27.21 -16.54 -31.94
CA VAL A 159 28.12 -17.70 -31.93
C VAL A 159 27.50 -18.87 -32.71
N VAL A 160 26.22 -19.18 -32.48
CA VAL A 160 25.52 -20.25 -33.20
C VAL A 160 25.47 -19.95 -34.70
N GLY A 161 25.04 -18.75 -35.08
CA GLY A 161 25.00 -18.30 -36.49
C GLY A 161 26.37 -18.36 -37.16
N TYR A 162 27.43 -17.94 -36.46
CA TYR A 162 28.80 -18.01 -36.95
C TYR A 162 29.25 -19.47 -37.18
N SER A 163 28.95 -20.37 -36.25
CA SER A 163 29.31 -21.79 -36.35
C SER A 163 28.67 -22.47 -37.58
N LEU A 164 27.39 -22.16 -37.87
CA LEU A 164 26.66 -22.67 -39.02
C LEU A 164 27.26 -22.16 -40.34
N ARG A 165 27.63 -20.87 -40.41
CA ARG A 165 28.27 -20.28 -41.59
C ARG A 165 29.62 -20.94 -41.89
N ARG A 166 30.43 -21.19 -40.86
CA ARG A 166 31.74 -21.86 -41.00
C ARG A 166 31.62 -23.31 -41.49
N ARG A 167 30.61 -24.05 -41.01
CA ARG A 167 30.37 -25.44 -41.45
C ARG A 167 30.00 -25.53 -42.93
N ARG A 168 29.16 -24.62 -43.43
CA ARG A 168 28.78 -24.55 -44.86
C ARG A 168 29.96 -24.31 -45.78
N GLN A 169 30.94 -23.50 -45.36
CA GLN A 169 32.14 -23.25 -46.17
C GLN A 169 33.03 -24.49 -46.30
N ARG A 170 33.12 -25.34 -45.27
CA ARG A 170 33.93 -26.57 -45.29
C ARG A 170 33.31 -27.69 -46.14
N ALA A 171 31.99 -27.76 -46.22
CA ALA A 171 31.28 -28.80 -46.98
C ALA A 171 31.41 -28.64 -48.52
N LYS A 172 31.88 -27.49 -49.03
CA LYS A 172 32.01 -27.21 -50.47
C LYS A 172 33.30 -27.74 -51.13
N VAL A 173 34.19 -28.42 -50.40
CA VAL A 173 35.57 -28.73 -50.87
C VAL A 173 35.78 -30.18 -51.37
N THR A 174 34.77 -31.06 -51.34
CA THR A 174 34.96 -32.42 -51.88
C THR A 174 34.90 -32.42 -53.41
N LYS A 175 36.04 -32.18 -54.07
CA LYS A 175 36.23 -32.58 -55.48
C LYS A 175 36.49 -34.08 -55.49
N VAL A 176 35.53 -34.87 -55.95
CA VAL A 176 35.74 -36.28 -56.26
C VAL A 176 36.43 -36.34 -57.63
N SER A 177 37.67 -36.83 -57.67
CA SER A 177 38.38 -37.16 -58.91
C SER A 177 38.16 -38.63 -59.22
N PHE A 178 37.57 -38.93 -60.38
CA PHE A 178 37.48 -40.29 -60.90
C PHE A 178 38.77 -40.60 -61.69
N ALA A 179 39.31 -41.79 -61.47
CA ALA A 179 40.37 -42.41 -62.26
C ALA A 179 39.79 -43.64 -62.95
#